data_AF-A0A2V5PL89-F1
#
_entry.id   AF-A0A2V5PL89-F1
#
_cell.length_a   1.000
_cell.length_b   1.000
_cell.length_c   1.000
_cell.angle_alpha   90.00
_cell.angle_beta   90.00
_cell.angle_gamma   90.00
#
_symmetry.space_group_name_H-M   'P 1'
#
loop_
_entity.id
_entity.type
_entity.pdbx_description
1 polymer ?
#
loop_
_entity_poly.entity_id
_entity_poly.type
_entity_poly.pdbx_seq_one_letter_code
_entity_poly.pdbx_strand_id
1 'polypeptide(L)' 'DGTLLISNNDWQDNPVQAALISAAGLAPTNNLESAITATLPPGLYTVILAGLNNGTGIGLVEVYDLGP' A
#
# COMPACT_ATOMS: atom_id res chain seq x y z
N ASP A 1 -11.57 -16.73 -8.24
CA ASP A 1 -11.36 -15.35 -8.70
C ASP A 1 -11.18 -14.42 -7.51
N GLY A 2 -9.97 -13.88 -7.34
CA GLY A 2 -9.72 -12.87 -6.30
C GLY A 2 -10.31 -11.52 -6.71
N THR A 3 -10.93 -10.80 -5.78
CA THR A 3 -11.43 -9.44 -6.03
C THR A 3 -10.37 -8.43 -5.61
N LEU A 4 -10.09 -7.43 -6.45
CA LEU A 4 -9.24 -6.31 -6.06
C LEU A 4 -9.94 -5.50 -4.97
N LEU A 5 -9.30 -5.36 -3.82
CA LEU A 5 -9.83 -4.60 -2.68
C LEU A 5 -9.39 -3.14 -2.73
N ILE A 6 -8.12 -2.90 -3.03
CA ILE A 6 -7.49 -1.59 -2.99
C ILE A 6 -6.22 -1.58 -3.85
N SER A 7 -5.96 -0.45 -4.49
CA SER A 7 -4.75 -0.17 -5.26
C SER A 7 -4.32 1.26 -5.02
N ASN A 8 -3.02 1.51 -5.05
CA ASN A 8 -2.45 2.85 -4.91
C ASN A 8 -1.18 2.93 -5.79
N ASN A 9 -0.96 4.07 -6.44
CA ASN A 9 0.26 4.35 -7.19
C ASN A 9 1.12 5.37 -6.42
N ASP A 10 0.51 6.49 -6.04
CA ASP A 10 1.15 7.54 -5.25
C ASP A 10 0.49 7.60 -3.86
N TRP A 11 1.25 7.39 -2.79
CA TRP A 11 0.70 7.20 -1.44
C TRP A 11 -0.10 8.40 -0.90
N GLN A 12 0.13 9.58 -1.46
CA GLN A 12 -0.56 10.82 -1.08
C GLN A 12 -1.88 11.06 -1.83
N ASP A 13 -2.22 10.26 -2.85
CA ASP A 13 -3.46 10.40 -3.63
C ASP A 13 -4.72 10.30 -2.78
N ASN A 14 -4.65 9.52 -1.68
CA ASN A 14 -5.71 9.43 -0.71
C ASN A 14 -5.27 10.11 0.59
N PRO A 15 -5.77 11.33 0.89
CA PRO A 15 -5.33 12.09 2.06
C PRO A 15 -5.65 11.40 3.39
N VAL A 16 -6.69 10.57 3.45
CA VAL A 16 -7.04 9.81 4.66
C VAL A 16 -6.02 8.71 4.92
N GLN A 17 -5.65 7.94 3.90
CA GLN A 17 -4.59 6.94 4.03
C GLN A 17 -3.23 7.58 4.32
N ALA A 18 -2.89 8.67 3.61
CA ALA A 18 -1.64 9.38 3.84
C ALA A 18 -1.49 9.85 5.30
N ALA A 19 -2.58 10.33 5.91
CA ALA A 19 -2.60 10.69 7.32
C ALA A 19 -2.35 9.48 8.24
N LEU A 20 -2.98 8.33 7.97
CA LEU A 20 -2.80 7.10 8.75
C LEU A 20 -1.38 6.54 8.62
N ILE A 21 -0.83 6.48 7.41
CA ILE A 21 0.54 6.03 7.12
C ILE A 21 1.55 6.95 7.83
N SER A 22 1.32 8.25 7.78
CA SER A 22 2.18 9.24 8.47
C SER A 22 2.10 9.07 9.99
N ALA A 23 0.90 8.87 10.54
CA ALA A 23 0.71 8.63 11.97
C ALA A 23 1.38 7.34 12.45
N ALA A 24 1.45 6.32 11.60
CA ALA A 24 2.17 5.07 11.87
C ALA A 24 3.71 5.21 11.79
N GLY A 25 4.23 6.36 11.31
CA GLY A 25 5.67 6.56 11.09
C GLY A 25 6.23 5.78 9.90
N LEU A 26 5.36 5.34 8.99
CA LEU A 26 5.69 4.51 7.82
C LEU A 26 5.55 5.29 6.50
N ALA A 27 5.55 6.63 6.56
CA ALA A 27 5.45 7.49 5.39
C ALA A 27 6.63 7.24 4.44
N PRO A 28 6.37 6.83 3.18
CA PRO A 28 7.40 6.76 2.16
C PRO A 28 8.04 8.14 1.94
N THR A 29 9.34 8.15 1.63
CA THR A 29 10.08 9.41 1.43
C THR A 29 9.85 10.02 0.05
N ASN A 30 9.47 9.19 -0.93
CA ASN A 30 9.15 9.63 -2.28
C ASN A 30 7.63 9.60 -2.47
N ASN A 31 7.07 10.69 -2.98
CA ASN A 31 5.63 10.83 -3.20
C ASN A 31 5.09 9.86 -4.27
N LEU A 32 5.96 9.36 -5.16
CA LEU A 32 5.62 8.39 -6.21
C LEU A 32 5.70 6.92 -5.73
N GLU A 33 5.96 6.70 -4.44
CA GLU A 33 5.88 5.36 -3.86
C GLU A 33 4.44 5.02 -3.50
N SER A 34 4.10 3.73 -3.65
CA SER A 34 2.78 3.22 -3.31
C SER A 34 2.72 2.79 -1.86
N ALA A 35 1.67 3.17 -1.15
CA ALA A 35 1.40 2.64 0.19
C ALA A 35 -0.11 2.54 0.43
N ILE A 36 -0.50 1.53 1.19
CA ILE A 36 -1.89 1.19 1.46
C ILE A 36 -2.06 0.91 2.95
N THR A 37 -3.09 1.49 3.56
CA THR A 37 -3.58 1.10 4.89
C THR A 37 -4.96 0.48 4.75
N ALA A 38 -5.16 -0.68 5.34
CA ALA A 38 -6.46 -1.35 5.33
C ALA A 38 -6.71 -2.05 6.66
N THR A 39 -7.95 -1.95 7.15
CA THR A 39 -8.47 -2.81 8.21
C THR A 39 -9.14 -4.01 7.55
N LEU A 40 -8.54 -5.19 7.71
CA LEU A 40 -9.01 -6.42 7.07
C LEU A 40 -9.60 -7.38 8.11
N PRO A 41 -10.78 -7.98 7.86
CA PRO A 41 -11.23 -9.12 8.64
C PRO A 41 -10.22 -10.27 8.61
N PRO A 42 -10.24 -11.19 9.58
CA PRO A 42 -9.38 -12.37 9.54
C PRO A 42 -9.58 -13.17 8.25
N GLY A 43 -8.49 -13.44 7.53
CA GLY A 43 -8.53 -14.11 6.24
C GLY A 43 -7.18 -14.11 5.55
N LEU A 44 -7.10 -14.81 4.41
CA LEU A 44 -5.92 -14.82 3.55
C LEU A 44 -6.05 -13.72 2.50
N TYR A 45 -5.01 -12.92 2.36
CA TYR A 45 -4.92 -11.83 1.38
C TYR A 45 -3.62 -11.95 0.59
N THR A 46 -3.61 -11.37 -0.61
CA THR A 46 -2.44 -11.34 -1.49
C THR A 46 -2.17 -9.89 -1.85
N VAL A 47 -0.91 -9.47 -1.66
CA VAL A 47 -0.41 -8.19 -2.16
C VAL A 47 0.22 -8.44 -3.51
N ILE A 48 -0.07 -7.57 -4.48
CA ILE A 48 0.48 -7.62 -5.83
C ILE A 48 1.28 -6.34 -6.05
N LEU A 49 2.56 -6.49 -6.40
CA LEU A 49 3.40 -5.39 -6.86
C LEU A 49 3.52 -5.45 -8.38
N ALA A 50 3.23 -4.34 -9.05
CA ALA A 50 3.35 -4.20 -10.50
C ALA A 50 3.93 -2.83 -10.86
N GLY A 51 4.75 -2.78 -11.90
CA GLY A 51 5.24 -1.51 -12.43
C GLY A 51 4.15 -0.77 -13.21
N LEU A 52 4.03 0.54 -12.98
CA LEU A 52 3.11 1.40 -13.73
C LEU A 52 3.41 1.31 -15.24
N ASN A 53 2.34 1.30 -16.05
CA ASN A 53 2.44 1.19 -17.52
C ASN A 53 3.29 0.01 -17.99
N ASN A 54 3.23 -1.13 -17.27
CA ASN A 54 3.96 -2.34 -17.58
C ASN A 54 5.49 -2.20 -17.47
N GLY A 55 5.96 -1.22 -16.69
CA GLY A 55 7.36 -1.02 -16.36
C GLY A 55 7.94 -2.18 -15.56
N THR A 56 9.25 -2.38 -15.66
CA THR A 56 9.99 -3.43 -14.94
C THR A 56 11.10 -2.82 -14.11
N GLY A 57 11.43 -3.44 -12.99
CA GLY A 57 12.50 -3.01 -12.11
C GLY A 57 12.63 -3.90 -10.88
N ILE A 58 13.44 -3.46 -9.92
CA ILE A 58 13.51 -4.08 -8.60
C ILE A 58 12.47 -3.40 -7.72
N GLY A 59 11.66 -4.20 -7.03
CA GLY A 59 10.65 -3.71 -6.10
C GLY A 59 10.69 -4.47 -4.78
N LEU A 60 10.33 -3.78 -3.70
CA LEU A 60 10.24 -4.32 -2.36
C LEU A 60 8.79 -4.20 -1.88
N VAL A 61 8.29 -5.23 -1.23
CA VAL A 61 7.00 -5.21 -0.54
C VAL A 61 7.25 -5.49 0.93
N GLU A 62 6.77 -4.59 1.77
CA GLU A 62 6.79 -4.71 3.23
C GLU A 62 5.35 -4.71 3.74
N VAL A 63 5.07 -5.54 4.74
CA VAL A 63 3.76 -5.62 5.38
C VAL A 63 3.97 -5.45 6.87
N TYR A 64 3.26 -4.47 7.44
CA TYR A 64 3.31 -4.14 8.86
C TYR A 64 1.93 -4.37 9.47
N ASP A 65 1.90 -5.08 10.60
CA ASP A 65 0.72 -5.17 11.45
C ASP A 65 0.77 -4.01 12.45
N LEU A 66 -0.21 -3.12 12.39
CA LEU A 66 -0.32 -1.96 13.28
C LEU A 66 -1.00 -2.30 14.62
N GLY A 67 -1.43 -3.54 14.81
CA GLY A 67 -2.15 -3.98 15.99
C GLY A 67 -3.56 -3.41 16.09
N PRO A 68 -4.29 -3.73 17.17
CA PRO A 68 -5.57 -3.11 17.52
C PRO A 68 -5.42 -1.69 18.07
#